data_AF-X0XX91-F1
#
_entry.id   AF-X0XX91-F1
#
_cell.length_a   1.000
_cell.length_b   1.000
_cell.length_c   1.000
_cell.angle_alpha   90.00
_cell.angle_beta   90.00
_cell.angle_gamma   90.00
#
_symmetry.space_group_name_H-M   'P 1'
#
loop_
_entity.id
_entity.type
_entity.pdbx_description
1 polymer ?
#
loop_
_entity_poly.entity_id
_entity_poly.type
_entity_poly.pdbx_seq_one_letter_code
_entity_poly.pdbx_strand_id
1 'polypeptide(L)'
;RLPINTYRQQRRGGKGVIAAGKNDEDFVEEILVANTHDYILFFTNKGKVHWQKVYNLPEASRTARGSAIANMLQLGKDERIQAYVPVKKFKDGFLFMATSKGVVKKTALEQFSRPRRGGIIALSLDDDDELIGVRMTDGKQQMILATRKGFAARFREADVRAMGRTAHGVRGIRLRQTDKVVSLVVADDNQSLLTVTKKGFGKQTTVSDYRLIGRGGSGVINMKCTDRNGMIVSVHSVIPGDEVMLISQK
;
A
#
# COMPACT_ATOMS: atom_id res chain seq x y z
N ARG A 1 19.00 -0.02 -8.19
CA ARG A 1 18.63 -1.38 -8.64
C ARG A 1 19.86 -2.28 -8.62
N LEU A 2 19.67 -3.58 -8.38
CA LEU A 2 20.73 -4.59 -8.34
C LEU A 2 20.35 -5.77 -9.23
N PRO A 3 21.28 -6.37 -9.99
CA PRO A 3 21.01 -7.63 -10.69
C PRO A 3 20.69 -8.74 -9.68
N ILE A 4 19.70 -9.59 -9.99
CA ILE A 4 19.24 -10.64 -9.04
C ILE A 4 20.38 -11.58 -8.59
N ASN A 5 21.33 -11.87 -9.47
CA ASN A 5 22.48 -12.73 -9.17
C ASN A 5 23.43 -12.13 -8.12
N THR A 6 23.36 -10.82 -7.88
CA THR A 6 24.14 -10.14 -6.84
C THR A 6 23.45 -10.12 -5.47
N TYR A 7 22.16 -10.50 -5.42
CA TYR A 7 21.34 -10.52 -4.21
C TYR A 7 21.24 -11.95 -3.66
N ARG A 8 22.17 -12.35 -2.78
CA ARG A 8 22.01 -13.54 -1.91
C ARG A 8 21.59 -13.11 -0.51
N GLN A 9 20.47 -13.68 -0.03
CA GLN A 9 20.03 -13.59 1.35
C GLN A 9 21.03 -14.33 2.24
N GLN A 10 21.61 -13.64 3.22
CA GLN A 10 22.52 -14.26 4.18
C GLN A 10 21.67 -14.93 5.26
N ARG A 11 21.76 -16.26 5.42
CA ARG A 11 21.08 -17.00 6.48
C ARG A 11 21.70 -16.66 7.85
N ARG A 12 20.83 -16.50 8.85
CA ARG A 12 21.05 -15.92 10.19
C ARG A 12 22.21 -16.53 10.99
N GLY A 13 22.76 -15.71 11.90
CA GLY A 13 23.59 -16.19 13.03
C GLY A 13 24.59 -15.16 13.55
N GLY A 14 24.13 -14.03 14.09
CA GLY A 14 24.99 -13.03 14.71
C GLY A 14 24.18 -11.77 14.97
N LYS A 15 24.50 -11.01 16.04
CA LYS A 15 23.95 -9.66 16.28
C LYS A 15 23.81 -8.94 14.95
N GLY A 16 22.61 -8.41 14.68
CA GLY A 16 22.23 -7.80 13.41
C GLY A 16 23.42 -7.04 12.81
N VAL A 17 23.70 -7.34 11.54
CA VAL A 17 24.79 -6.70 10.80
C VAL A 17 24.61 -5.19 11.00
N ILE A 18 25.52 -4.59 11.76
CA ILE A 18 25.59 -3.14 11.95
C ILE A 18 25.88 -2.57 10.57
N ALA A 19 24.82 -2.22 9.86
CA ALA A 19 24.89 -1.42 8.65
C ALA A 19 25.02 0.03 9.10
N ALA A 20 26.26 0.41 9.46
CA ALA A 20 26.69 1.76 9.81
C ALA A 20 26.08 2.37 11.10
N GLY A 21 26.97 2.68 12.05
CA GLY A 21 26.81 3.46 13.28
C GLY A 21 25.46 4.12 13.60
N LYS A 22 24.94 3.77 14.79
CA LYS A 22 24.04 4.54 15.67
C LYS A 22 23.86 6.01 15.24
N ASN A 23 22.71 6.27 14.62
CA ASN A 23 22.01 7.54 14.35
C ASN A 23 21.77 7.72 12.84
N ASP A 24 20.51 7.54 12.42
CA ASP A 24 19.97 7.57 11.04
C ASP A 24 20.33 6.37 10.14
N GLU A 25 19.94 5.17 10.56
CA GLU A 25 20.02 3.96 9.75
C GLU A 25 18.80 3.86 8.79
N ASP A 26 19.02 4.13 7.50
CA ASP A 26 18.08 3.80 6.42
C ASP A 26 18.00 2.28 6.29
N PHE A 27 16.78 1.74 6.27
CA PHE A 27 16.52 0.32 6.06
C PHE A 27 15.78 0.08 4.74
N VAL A 28 15.81 -1.16 4.27
CA VAL A 28 15.04 -1.57 3.08
C VAL A 28 13.61 -1.89 3.50
N GLU A 29 12.65 -1.06 3.08
CA GLU A 29 11.22 -1.28 3.34
C GLU A 29 10.63 -2.38 2.46
N GLU A 30 10.99 -2.42 1.17
CA GLU A 30 10.48 -3.42 0.22
C GLU A 30 11.52 -3.79 -0.84
N ILE A 31 11.44 -5.03 -1.31
CA ILE A 31 12.24 -5.55 -2.42
C ILE A 31 11.31 -6.01 -3.53
N LEU A 32 11.44 -5.35 -4.69
CA LEU A 32 10.69 -5.68 -5.90
C LEU A 32 11.58 -6.45 -6.87
N VAL A 33 11.07 -7.56 -7.39
CA VAL A 33 11.68 -8.27 -8.53
C VAL A 33 10.88 -7.93 -9.78
N ALA A 34 11.54 -7.26 -10.74
CA ALA A 34 10.93 -6.83 -11.98
C ALA A 34 11.95 -6.89 -13.13
N ASN A 35 11.47 -6.90 -14.37
CA ASN A 35 12.33 -6.75 -15.54
C ASN A 35 12.74 -5.27 -15.71
N THR A 36 13.92 -5.02 -16.27
CA THR A 36 14.41 -3.66 -16.55
C THR A 36 13.47 -2.86 -17.47
N HIS A 37 12.75 -3.53 -18.37
CA HIS A 37 11.78 -2.89 -19.26
C HIS A 37 10.38 -2.72 -18.67
N ASP A 38 10.12 -3.19 -17.45
CA ASP A 38 8.83 -2.98 -16.79
C ASP A 38 8.68 -1.50 -16.35
N TYR A 39 7.44 -1.10 -16.09
CA TYR A 39 7.13 0.15 -15.42
C TYR A 39 6.90 -0.10 -13.93
N ILE A 40 7.27 0.87 -13.09
CA ILE A 40 6.72 1.02 -11.75
C ILE A 40 5.81 2.24 -11.78
N LEU A 41 4.56 2.04 -11.40
CA LEU A 41 3.60 3.12 -11.20
C LEU A 41 3.73 3.62 -9.78
N PHE A 42 3.90 4.93 -9.59
CA PHE A 42 3.96 5.58 -8.28
C PHE A 42 2.71 6.42 -8.08
N PHE A 43 1.91 6.06 -7.09
CA PHE A 43 0.67 6.74 -6.75
C PHE A 43 0.88 7.65 -5.55
N THR A 44 0.31 8.85 -5.61
CA THR A 44 0.55 9.89 -4.60
C THR A 44 -0.66 10.16 -3.74
N ASN A 45 -0.47 10.77 -2.57
CA ASN A 45 -1.56 11.18 -1.66
C ASN A 45 -2.60 12.06 -2.35
N LYS A 46 -2.20 12.83 -3.35
CA LYS A 46 -3.09 13.69 -4.16
C LYS A 46 -3.82 12.95 -5.29
N GLY A 47 -3.78 11.63 -5.31
CA GLY A 47 -4.53 10.82 -6.29
C GLY A 47 -3.95 10.87 -7.71
N LYS A 48 -2.69 11.27 -7.87
CA LYS A 48 -1.97 11.20 -9.13
C LYS A 48 -1.17 9.90 -9.24
N VAL A 49 -0.84 9.54 -10.47
CA VAL A 49 0.10 8.47 -10.79
C VAL A 49 1.19 8.98 -11.70
N HIS A 50 2.41 8.54 -11.40
CA HIS A 50 3.61 8.76 -12.19
C HIS A 50 4.19 7.41 -12.61
N TRP A 51 5.05 7.39 -13.63
CA TRP A 51 5.65 6.18 -14.16
C TRP A 51 7.16 6.30 -14.12
N GLN A 52 7.83 5.21 -13.76
CA GLN A 52 9.26 5.08 -13.93
C GLN A 52 9.56 3.75 -14.61
N LYS A 53 10.36 3.79 -15.68
CA LYS A 53 10.94 2.56 -16.23
C LYS A 53 12.01 2.04 -15.27
N VAL A 54 12.03 0.72 -15.02
CA VAL A 54 12.98 0.12 -14.09
C VAL A 54 14.44 0.39 -14.51
N TYR A 55 14.75 0.38 -15.81
CA TYR A 55 16.10 0.69 -16.30
C TYR A 55 16.57 2.12 -16.00
N ASN A 56 15.64 3.08 -15.83
CA ASN A 56 15.96 4.46 -15.46
C ASN A 56 16.22 4.62 -13.95
N LEU A 57 15.99 3.58 -13.15
CA LEU A 57 16.44 3.58 -11.76
C LEU A 57 17.96 3.39 -11.72
N PRO A 58 18.68 4.17 -10.89
CA PRO A 58 20.13 4.10 -10.81
C PRO A 58 20.57 2.71 -10.39
N GLU A 59 21.57 2.18 -11.09
CA GLU A 59 22.35 1.05 -10.57
C GLU A 59 23.20 1.55 -9.41
N ALA A 60 23.22 0.78 -8.32
CA ALA A 60 23.96 1.14 -7.13
C ALA A 60 24.55 -0.12 -6.53
N SER A 61 25.69 -0.02 -5.85
CA SER A 61 26.22 -1.14 -5.07
C SER A 61 25.27 -1.47 -3.92
N ARG A 62 25.39 -2.68 -3.35
CA ARG A 62 24.53 -3.13 -2.23
C ARG A 62 24.60 -2.23 -1.00
N THR A 63 25.73 -1.56 -0.79
CA THR A 63 25.97 -0.67 0.36
C THR A 63 25.62 0.79 0.08
N ALA A 64 25.32 1.15 -1.18
CA ALA A 64 24.95 2.51 -1.53
C ALA A 64 23.50 2.81 -1.15
N ARG A 65 23.24 4.00 -0.58
CA ARG A 65 21.89 4.47 -0.22
C ARG A 65 20.95 4.64 -1.41
N GLY A 66 21.47 4.67 -2.64
CA GLY A 66 20.69 4.91 -3.85
C GLY A 66 20.31 6.38 -4.01
N SER A 67 19.21 6.64 -4.71
CA SER A 67 18.70 8.00 -4.95
C SER A 67 17.24 8.09 -4.56
N ALA A 68 16.84 9.21 -3.96
CA ALA A 68 15.46 9.44 -3.57
C ALA A 68 14.54 9.39 -4.80
N ILE A 69 13.52 8.53 -4.75
CA ILE A 69 12.58 8.35 -5.86
C ILE A 69 11.82 9.64 -6.18
N ALA A 70 11.57 10.49 -5.17
CA ALA A 70 10.94 11.79 -5.34
C ALA A 70 11.70 12.70 -6.31
N ASN A 71 13.04 12.59 -6.40
CA ASN A 71 13.85 13.40 -7.30
C ASN A 71 13.71 12.96 -8.77
N MET A 72 13.20 11.76 -9.03
CA MET A 72 12.99 11.23 -10.37
C MET A 72 11.57 11.51 -10.90
N LEU A 73 10.67 11.97 -10.03
CA LEU A 73 9.28 12.22 -10.33
C LEU A 73 8.99 13.72 -10.23
N GLN A 74 8.16 14.26 -11.12
CA GLN A 74 7.73 15.65 -11.06
C GLN A 74 6.57 15.81 -10.06
N LEU A 75 6.89 15.66 -8.78
CA LEU A 75 5.91 15.79 -7.70
C LEU A 75 5.58 17.28 -7.44
N GLY A 76 4.30 17.56 -7.22
CA GLY A 76 3.85 18.89 -6.79
C GLY A 76 4.15 19.16 -5.32
N LYS A 77 3.79 20.37 -4.87
CA LYS A 77 3.87 20.74 -3.45
C LYS A 77 2.97 19.82 -2.60
N ASP A 78 3.51 19.34 -1.48
CA ASP A 78 2.84 18.44 -0.52
C ASP A 78 2.35 17.11 -1.15
N GLU A 79 2.87 16.78 -2.34
CA GLU A 79 2.61 15.52 -3.04
C GLU A 79 3.67 14.49 -2.61
N ARG A 80 3.23 13.40 -1.99
CA ARG A 80 4.07 12.31 -1.51
C ARG A 80 3.58 10.98 -2.05
N ILE A 81 4.50 10.04 -2.26
CA ILE A 81 4.19 8.69 -2.73
C ILE A 81 3.50 7.92 -1.60
N GLN A 82 2.41 7.22 -1.93
CA GLN A 82 1.58 6.43 -1.01
C GLN A 82 1.52 4.96 -1.40
N ALA A 83 1.71 4.64 -2.68
CA ALA A 83 1.75 3.27 -3.17
C ALA A 83 2.56 3.18 -4.44
N TYR A 84 3.05 1.98 -4.74
CA TYR A 84 3.63 1.68 -6.04
C TYR A 84 3.17 0.31 -6.53
N VAL A 85 3.12 0.16 -7.85
CA VAL A 85 2.66 -1.06 -8.51
C VAL A 85 3.56 -1.36 -9.70
N PRO A 86 4.34 -2.45 -9.70
CA PRO A 86 5.07 -2.89 -10.88
C PRO A 86 4.11 -3.40 -11.96
N VAL A 87 4.34 -2.98 -13.20
CA VAL A 87 3.49 -3.28 -14.36
C VAL A 87 4.36 -3.68 -15.55
N LYS A 88 4.25 -4.95 -15.96
CA LYS A 88 4.91 -5.48 -17.15
C LYS A 88 4.20 -5.09 -18.44
N LYS A 89 2.87 -5.23 -18.46
CA LYS A 89 2.00 -4.86 -19.58
C LYS A 89 0.75 -4.17 -19.04
N PHE A 90 0.28 -3.14 -19.74
CA PHE A 90 -0.96 -2.43 -19.39
C PHE A 90 -2.19 -3.11 -19.98
N LYS A 91 -2.32 -4.41 -19.74
CA LYS A 91 -3.44 -5.23 -20.17
C LYS A 91 -3.84 -6.14 -19.02
N ASP A 92 -5.14 -6.45 -19.00
CA ASP A 92 -5.76 -7.36 -18.05
C ASP A 92 -5.68 -6.86 -16.60
N GLY A 93 -6.78 -7.03 -15.87
CA GLY A 93 -6.87 -6.59 -14.48
C GLY A 93 -7.11 -5.09 -14.26
N PHE A 94 -7.10 -4.73 -12.99
CA PHE A 94 -7.52 -3.43 -12.49
C PHE A 94 -6.55 -2.91 -11.44
N LEU A 95 -6.62 -1.61 -11.22
CA LEU A 95 -6.07 -0.95 -10.05
C LEU A 95 -7.22 -0.60 -9.12
N PHE A 96 -7.21 -1.22 -7.95
CA PHE A 96 -8.12 -0.94 -6.86
C PHE A 96 -7.47 0.04 -5.89
N MET A 97 -8.09 1.20 -5.73
CA MET A 97 -7.62 2.34 -4.95
C MET A 97 -8.53 2.54 -3.74
N ALA A 98 -7.95 3.00 -2.63
CA ALA A 98 -8.70 3.39 -1.44
C ALA A 98 -8.20 4.72 -0.88
N THR A 99 -9.11 5.51 -0.32
CA THR A 99 -8.82 6.81 0.29
C THR A 99 -8.98 6.79 1.81
N SER A 100 -8.44 7.82 2.46
CA SER A 100 -8.52 8.01 3.90
C SER A 100 -9.95 8.17 4.40
N LYS A 101 -10.85 8.75 3.60
CA LYS A 101 -12.29 8.90 3.91
C LYS A 101 -13.13 7.67 3.55
N GLY A 102 -12.49 6.55 3.20
CA GLY A 102 -13.16 5.29 2.94
C GLY A 102 -13.84 5.20 1.59
N VAL A 103 -13.45 6.04 0.63
CA VAL A 103 -13.83 5.89 -0.77
C VAL A 103 -12.92 4.86 -1.42
N VAL A 104 -13.48 4.05 -2.32
CA VAL A 104 -12.73 3.09 -3.14
C VAL A 104 -13.06 3.26 -4.60
N LYS A 105 -12.10 2.92 -5.46
CA LYS A 105 -12.28 2.96 -6.90
C LYS A 105 -11.54 1.82 -7.58
N LYS A 106 -12.18 1.23 -8.58
CA LYS A 106 -11.57 0.28 -9.49
C LYS A 106 -11.43 0.93 -10.88
N THR A 107 -10.23 0.90 -11.46
CA THR A 107 -9.97 1.40 -12.82
C THR A 107 -9.19 0.36 -13.60
N ALA A 108 -9.58 0.11 -14.85
CA ALA A 108 -8.87 -0.83 -15.72
C ALA A 108 -7.42 -0.40 -15.91
N LEU A 109 -6.49 -1.35 -15.84
CA LEU A 109 -5.05 -1.08 -15.91
C LEU A 109 -4.65 -0.39 -17.24
N GLU A 110 -5.35 -0.71 -18.32
CA GLU A 110 -5.14 -0.11 -19.65
C GLU A 110 -5.30 1.42 -19.67
N GLN A 111 -6.09 2.01 -18.76
CA GLN A 111 -6.23 3.48 -18.69
C GLN A 111 -4.94 4.20 -18.28
N PHE A 112 -3.92 3.45 -17.84
CA PHE A 112 -2.60 3.93 -17.43
C PHE A 112 -1.50 3.61 -18.46
N SER A 113 -1.88 3.13 -19.65
CA SER A 113 -0.97 2.72 -20.73
C SER A 113 -0.22 3.84 -21.44
N ARG A 114 -0.59 5.11 -21.19
CA ARG A 114 -0.01 6.30 -21.83
C ARG A 114 0.66 7.20 -20.79
N PRO A 115 1.95 6.95 -20.47
CA PRO A 115 2.71 7.74 -19.51
C PRO A 115 2.79 9.21 -19.88
N ARG A 116 2.81 10.09 -18.86
CA ARG A 116 3.08 11.53 -19.01
C ARG A 116 4.06 11.97 -17.95
N ARG A 117 5.00 12.86 -18.32
CA ARG A 117 6.12 13.28 -17.46
C ARG A 117 5.67 13.93 -16.13
N GLY A 118 4.62 14.75 -16.17
CA GLY A 118 4.03 15.39 -14.98
C GLY A 118 3.03 14.53 -14.21
N GLY A 119 2.93 13.25 -14.54
CA GLY A 119 1.90 12.36 -14.02
C GLY A 119 0.50 12.63 -14.60
N ILE A 120 -0.46 11.81 -14.19
CA ILE A 120 -1.88 11.98 -14.52
C ILE A 120 -2.74 11.76 -13.27
N ILE A 121 -3.97 12.26 -13.31
CA ILE A 121 -4.99 11.90 -12.31
C ILE A 121 -5.28 10.39 -12.42
N ALA A 122 -5.17 9.69 -11.30
CA ALA A 122 -5.59 8.30 -11.11
C ALA A 122 -6.92 8.23 -10.35
N LEU A 123 -7.16 9.17 -9.44
CA LEU A 123 -8.36 9.31 -8.62
C LEU A 123 -8.60 10.78 -8.29
N SER A 124 -9.79 11.29 -8.60
CA SER A 124 -10.24 12.59 -8.10
C SER A 124 -10.61 12.44 -6.64
N LEU A 125 -10.06 13.30 -5.80
CA LEU A 125 -10.26 13.29 -4.35
C LEU A 125 -11.13 14.48 -3.96
N ASP A 126 -11.95 14.27 -2.93
CA ASP A 126 -12.64 15.37 -2.26
C ASP A 126 -11.63 16.15 -1.39
N ASP A 127 -11.99 17.37 -1.01
CA ASP A 127 -11.16 18.20 -0.12
C ASP A 127 -10.81 17.45 1.17
N ASP A 128 -9.56 17.58 1.64
CA ASP A 128 -9.01 16.88 2.81
C ASP A 128 -9.05 15.34 2.77
N ASP A 129 -9.28 14.75 1.59
CA ASP A 129 -9.06 13.32 1.38
C ASP A 129 -7.69 13.06 0.76
N GLU A 130 -7.18 11.86 1.00
CA GLU A 130 -5.90 11.41 0.48
C GLU A 130 -6.01 9.95 0.04
N LEU A 131 -5.31 9.60 -1.03
CA LEU A 131 -5.11 8.21 -1.41
C LEU A 131 -4.25 7.51 -0.35
N ILE A 132 -4.71 6.36 0.17
CA ILE A 132 -3.96 5.60 1.19
C ILE A 132 -3.36 4.30 0.66
N GLY A 133 -3.79 3.82 -0.50
CA GLY A 133 -3.30 2.55 -1.02
C GLY A 133 -3.87 2.20 -2.38
N VAL A 134 -3.09 1.41 -3.12
CA VAL A 134 -3.44 0.86 -4.43
C VAL A 134 -3.03 -0.61 -4.48
N ARG A 135 -3.88 -1.45 -5.05
CA ARG A 135 -3.61 -2.87 -5.30
C ARG A 135 -3.95 -3.22 -6.74
N MET A 136 -3.10 -4.04 -7.37
CA MET A 136 -3.45 -4.67 -8.63
C MET A 136 -4.36 -5.86 -8.36
N THR A 137 -5.40 -6.02 -9.15
CA THR A 137 -6.43 -7.04 -8.96
C THR A 137 -6.89 -7.61 -10.30
N ASP A 138 -7.54 -8.77 -10.27
CA ASP A 138 -8.11 -9.44 -11.44
C ASP A 138 -9.63 -9.20 -11.59
N GLY A 139 -10.24 -8.45 -10.67
CA GLY A 139 -11.67 -8.18 -10.63
C GLY A 139 -12.50 -9.20 -9.85
N LYS A 140 -11.89 -10.30 -9.37
CA LYS A 140 -12.55 -11.40 -8.64
C LYS A 140 -12.15 -11.46 -7.17
N GLN A 141 -11.17 -10.65 -6.77
CA GLN A 141 -10.64 -10.60 -5.42
C GLN A 141 -11.64 -10.03 -4.40
N GLN A 142 -11.31 -10.23 -3.13
CA GLN A 142 -11.96 -9.56 -2.02
C GLN A 142 -10.99 -8.56 -1.41
N MET A 143 -11.53 -7.44 -0.92
CA MET A 143 -10.74 -6.35 -0.37
C MET A 143 -11.08 -6.18 1.09
N ILE A 144 -10.07 -5.87 1.90
CA ILE A 144 -10.22 -5.46 3.29
C ILE A 144 -9.77 -4.00 3.42
N LEU A 145 -10.66 -3.17 3.96
CA LEU A 145 -10.32 -1.85 4.46
C LEU A 145 -10.23 -1.90 5.98
N ALA A 146 -9.11 -1.44 6.53
CA ALA A 146 -8.94 -1.29 7.97
C ALA A 146 -8.88 0.19 8.36
N THR A 147 -9.45 0.50 9.52
CA THR A 147 -9.62 1.87 10.02
C THR A 147 -8.80 2.14 11.26
N ARG A 148 -8.50 3.41 11.48
CA ARG A 148 -7.74 3.91 12.62
C ARG A 148 -8.39 3.57 13.95
N LYS A 149 -9.72 3.60 14.04
CA LYS A 149 -10.48 3.29 15.28
C LYS A 149 -10.77 1.81 15.49
N GLY A 150 -10.12 0.90 14.77
CA GLY A 150 -10.20 -0.52 15.13
C GLY A 150 -11.21 -1.35 14.36
N PHE A 151 -11.75 -0.86 13.25
CA PHE A 151 -12.72 -1.59 12.43
C PHE A 151 -12.15 -2.04 11.11
N ALA A 152 -12.66 -3.16 10.59
CA ALA A 152 -12.34 -3.65 9.25
C ALA A 152 -13.58 -4.08 8.47
N ALA A 153 -13.58 -3.85 7.18
CA ALA A 153 -14.63 -4.27 6.25
C ALA A 153 -14.04 -5.14 5.14
N ARG A 154 -14.46 -6.40 5.07
CA ARG A 154 -14.16 -7.34 3.98
C ARG A 154 -15.33 -7.37 3.01
N PHE A 155 -15.11 -7.10 1.72
CA PHE A 155 -16.14 -7.11 0.69
C PHE A 155 -15.58 -7.56 -0.67
N ARG A 156 -16.44 -7.93 -1.62
CA ARG A 156 -16.00 -8.37 -2.95
C ARG A 156 -15.63 -7.16 -3.81
N GLU A 157 -14.53 -7.24 -4.54
CA GLU A 157 -14.17 -6.23 -5.53
C GLU A 157 -15.21 -6.10 -6.65
N ALA A 158 -15.93 -7.18 -6.95
CA ALA A 158 -17.02 -7.19 -7.92
C ALA A 158 -18.14 -6.18 -7.58
N ASP A 159 -18.31 -5.83 -6.30
CA ASP A 159 -19.29 -4.84 -5.82
C ASP A 159 -18.87 -3.38 -6.11
N VAL A 160 -17.70 -3.18 -6.71
CA VAL A 160 -17.19 -1.91 -7.22
C VAL A 160 -17.11 -1.99 -8.74
N ARG A 161 -17.96 -1.26 -9.44
CA ARG A 161 -17.87 -1.16 -10.90
C ARG A 161 -16.56 -0.48 -11.33
N ALA A 162 -16.02 -0.88 -12.47
CA ALA A 162 -14.89 -0.18 -13.07
C ALA A 162 -15.31 1.24 -13.51
N MET A 163 -14.43 2.21 -13.27
CA MET A 163 -14.66 3.63 -13.56
C MET A 163 -13.43 4.27 -14.19
N GLY A 164 -13.65 5.39 -14.88
CA GLY A 164 -12.58 6.20 -15.44
C GLY A 164 -11.65 6.80 -14.39
N ARG A 165 -10.45 7.17 -14.83
CA ARG A 165 -9.41 7.79 -13.97
C ARG A 165 -9.87 9.06 -13.24
N THR A 166 -10.71 9.89 -13.83
CA THR A 166 -11.18 11.15 -13.24
C THR A 166 -12.43 11.00 -12.35
N ALA A 167 -12.97 9.79 -12.19
CA ALA A 167 -14.09 9.56 -11.29
C ALA A 167 -13.66 9.58 -9.81
N HIS A 168 -14.58 10.01 -8.93
CA HIS A 168 -14.40 10.06 -7.47
C HIS A 168 -14.42 8.67 -6.81
N GLY A 169 -15.08 7.68 -7.42
CA GLY A 169 -15.23 6.35 -6.82
C GLY A 169 -16.54 6.17 -6.06
N VAL A 170 -16.59 5.17 -5.19
CA VAL A 170 -17.78 4.80 -4.40
C VAL A 170 -17.37 4.47 -2.96
N ARG A 171 -18.29 4.58 -1.99
CA ARG A 171 -17.98 4.33 -0.57
C ARG A 171 -17.55 2.88 -0.29
N GLY A 172 -16.31 2.61 0.06
CA GLY A 172 -15.82 1.28 0.43
C GLY A 172 -16.25 0.85 1.84
N ILE A 173 -16.16 1.76 2.80
CA ILE A 173 -16.52 1.55 4.21
C ILE A 173 -17.24 2.78 4.76
N ARG A 174 -18.25 2.57 5.61
CA ARG A 174 -18.85 3.67 6.37
C ARG A 174 -18.02 3.96 7.60
N LEU A 175 -17.30 5.08 7.56
CA LEU A 175 -16.51 5.54 8.69
C LEU A 175 -17.41 6.04 9.82
N ARG A 176 -16.99 5.75 11.06
CA ARG A 176 -17.53 6.41 12.25
C ARG A 176 -16.95 7.82 12.35
N GLN A 177 -17.57 8.70 13.12
CA GLN A 177 -17.14 10.10 13.24
C GLN A 177 -15.64 10.19 13.57
N THR A 178 -14.91 11.04 12.84
CA THR A 178 -13.46 11.27 12.95
C THR A 178 -12.56 10.05 12.69
N ASP A 179 -13.11 8.93 12.22
CA ASP A 179 -12.32 7.76 11.82
C ASP A 179 -11.72 7.98 10.43
N LYS A 180 -10.69 7.20 10.09
CA LYS A 180 -10.03 7.20 8.79
C LYS A 180 -9.59 5.79 8.42
N VAL A 181 -9.58 5.47 7.13
CA VAL A 181 -8.93 4.26 6.63
C VAL A 181 -7.42 4.43 6.75
N VAL A 182 -6.74 3.39 7.24
CA VAL A 182 -5.29 3.33 7.40
C VAL A 182 -4.65 2.28 6.51
N SER A 183 -5.41 1.29 6.01
CA SER A 183 -4.85 0.22 5.18
C SER A 183 -5.88 -0.36 4.22
N LEU A 184 -5.37 -0.74 3.03
CA LEU A 184 -6.06 -1.51 1.99
C LEU A 184 -5.31 -2.82 1.78
N VAL A 185 -6.01 -3.95 1.90
CA VAL A 185 -5.43 -5.29 1.78
C VAL A 185 -6.28 -6.12 0.80
N VAL A 186 -5.62 -6.92 -0.04
CA VAL A 186 -6.30 -7.99 -0.80
C VAL A 186 -6.49 -9.15 0.16
N ALA A 187 -7.73 -9.62 0.33
CA ALA A 187 -8.01 -10.73 1.22
C ALA A 187 -7.56 -12.04 0.59
N ASP A 188 -6.69 -12.76 1.30
CA ASP A 188 -6.28 -14.13 1.02
C ASP A 188 -6.47 -14.95 2.30
N ASP A 189 -7.35 -15.95 2.25
CA ASP A 189 -7.73 -16.75 3.42
C ASP A 189 -6.59 -17.61 3.97
N ASN A 190 -5.48 -17.73 3.23
CA ASN A 190 -4.26 -18.40 3.69
C ASN A 190 -3.31 -17.47 4.48
N GLN A 191 -3.67 -16.20 4.64
CA GLN A 191 -2.84 -15.18 5.29
C GLN A 191 -3.49 -14.69 6.59
N SER A 192 -2.69 -13.99 7.39
CA SER A 192 -3.16 -13.28 8.59
C SER A 192 -3.00 -11.78 8.44
N LEU A 193 -3.88 -11.00 9.07
CA LEU A 193 -3.70 -9.56 9.21
C LEU A 193 -2.95 -9.26 10.51
N LEU A 194 -1.74 -8.74 10.40
CA LEU A 194 -1.01 -8.13 11.50
C LEU A 194 -1.50 -6.68 11.66
N THR A 195 -2.15 -6.41 12.78
CA THR A 195 -2.62 -5.07 13.16
C THR A 195 -1.71 -4.50 14.24
N VAL A 196 -1.24 -3.26 14.06
CA VAL A 196 -0.37 -2.56 15.01
C VAL A 196 -0.98 -1.23 15.43
N THR A 197 -0.82 -0.88 16.70
CA THR A 197 -1.34 0.35 17.30
C THR A 197 -0.22 1.31 17.68
N LYS A 198 -0.58 2.58 17.86
CA LYS A 198 0.36 3.66 18.16
C LYS A 198 1.15 3.48 19.47
N LYS A 199 0.66 2.66 20.41
CA LYS A 199 1.35 2.36 21.68
C LYS A 199 2.10 1.03 21.64
N GLY A 200 2.37 0.48 20.45
CA GLY A 200 3.17 -0.73 20.26
C GLY A 200 2.43 -2.05 20.51
N PHE A 201 1.13 -2.01 20.80
CA PHE A 201 0.32 -3.24 20.86
C PHE A 201 -0.04 -3.70 19.46
N GLY A 202 -0.04 -5.01 19.25
CA GLY A 202 -0.50 -5.59 18.01
C GLY A 202 -1.11 -6.97 18.19
N LYS A 203 -1.73 -7.45 17.14
CA LYS A 203 -2.24 -8.83 17.07
C LYS A 203 -2.24 -9.33 15.64
N GLN A 204 -2.21 -10.64 15.48
CA GLN A 204 -2.49 -11.32 14.23
C GLN A 204 -3.89 -11.94 14.29
N THR A 205 -4.60 -11.91 13.18
CA THR A 205 -5.93 -12.55 13.04
C THR A 205 -6.05 -13.06 11.63
N THR A 206 -6.45 -14.33 11.47
CA THR A 206 -6.56 -14.96 10.15
C THR A 206 -7.56 -14.20 9.29
N VAL A 207 -7.26 -14.06 8.00
CA VAL A 207 -8.14 -13.34 7.07
C VAL A 207 -9.53 -13.98 6.99
N SER A 208 -9.61 -15.31 7.09
CA SER A 208 -10.87 -16.07 7.10
C SER A 208 -11.81 -15.73 8.27
N ASP A 209 -11.29 -15.24 9.39
CA ASP A 209 -12.10 -14.81 10.55
C ASP A 209 -12.87 -13.50 10.27
N TYR A 210 -12.44 -12.72 9.27
CA TYR A 210 -13.15 -11.53 8.84
C TYR A 210 -14.33 -11.94 7.98
N ARG A 211 -15.54 -11.91 8.56
CA ARG A 211 -16.75 -12.17 7.81
C ARG A 211 -16.90 -11.22 6.62
N LEU A 212 -17.39 -11.77 5.52
CA LEU A 212 -17.75 -10.98 4.35
C LEU A 212 -18.98 -10.12 4.64
N ILE A 213 -18.92 -8.84 4.28
CA ILE A 213 -20.04 -7.90 4.37
C ILE A 213 -20.23 -7.18 3.03
N GLY A 214 -21.36 -6.49 2.88
CA GLY A 214 -21.56 -5.58 1.75
C GLY A 214 -20.62 -4.37 1.82
N ARG A 215 -20.12 -3.94 0.65
CA ARG A 215 -19.36 -2.69 0.52
C ARG A 215 -20.16 -1.51 1.08
N GLY A 216 -19.48 -0.62 1.81
CA GLY A 216 -20.08 0.55 2.45
C GLY A 216 -20.72 0.25 3.81
N GLY A 217 -20.61 -0.98 4.32
CA GLY A 217 -20.93 -1.30 5.71
C GLY A 217 -19.95 -0.66 6.70
N SER A 218 -20.29 -0.65 7.99
CA SER A 218 -19.47 -0.04 9.06
C SER A 218 -18.32 -0.91 9.57
N GLY A 219 -18.11 -2.08 8.94
CA GLY A 219 -17.12 -3.07 9.36
C GLY A 219 -17.42 -3.79 10.67
N VAL A 220 -16.57 -4.74 11.01
CA VAL A 220 -16.53 -5.44 12.30
C VAL A 220 -15.33 -4.97 13.11
N ILE A 221 -15.31 -5.24 14.41
CA ILE A 221 -14.15 -4.94 15.26
C ILE A 221 -12.97 -5.79 14.76
N ASN A 222 -11.95 -5.12 14.25
CA ASN A 222 -10.63 -5.70 14.04
C ASN A 222 -9.92 -5.74 15.39
N MET A 223 -9.60 -4.59 16.00
CA MET A 223 -8.92 -4.52 17.29
C MET A 223 -9.57 -3.47 18.17
N LYS A 224 -9.77 -3.78 19.45
CA LYS A 224 -10.30 -2.80 20.41
C LYS A 224 -9.25 -1.70 20.66
N CYS A 225 -9.55 -0.49 20.23
CA CYS A 225 -8.78 0.71 20.54
C CYS A 225 -9.21 1.23 21.92
N THR A 226 -8.38 0.97 22.93
CA THR A 226 -8.54 1.46 24.32
C THR A 226 -7.49 2.52 24.62
N ASP A 227 -7.58 3.20 25.76
CA ASP A 227 -6.53 4.13 26.18
C ASP A 227 -5.17 3.44 26.33
N ARG A 228 -5.16 2.17 26.75
CA ARG A 228 -3.95 1.34 26.82
C ARG A 228 -3.34 1.10 25.44
N ASN A 229 -4.13 0.69 24.45
CA ASN A 229 -3.62 0.29 23.14
C ASN A 229 -3.38 1.49 22.21
N GLY A 230 -4.23 2.51 22.33
CA GLY A 230 -4.32 3.59 21.36
C GLY A 230 -4.96 3.15 20.03
N MET A 231 -4.85 4.04 19.05
CA MET A 231 -5.41 3.86 17.71
C MET A 231 -4.52 2.98 16.84
N ILE A 232 -5.11 2.30 15.86
CA ILE A 232 -4.36 1.55 14.84
C ILE A 232 -3.52 2.52 14.00
N VAL A 233 -2.27 2.14 13.73
CA VAL A 233 -1.37 2.86 12.82
C VAL A 233 -1.27 2.17 11.47
N SER A 234 -1.24 0.83 11.44
CA SER A 234 -1.15 0.06 10.19
C SER A 234 -1.72 -1.34 10.35
N VAL A 235 -2.14 -1.91 9.21
CA VAL A 235 -2.54 -3.31 9.07
C VAL A 235 -1.91 -3.88 7.82
N HIS A 236 -1.17 -4.97 7.97
CA HIS A 236 -0.48 -5.65 6.87
C HIS A 236 -0.90 -7.12 6.81
N SER A 237 -0.99 -7.65 5.59
CA SER A 237 -1.12 -9.10 5.41
C SER A 237 0.26 -9.74 5.61
N VAL A 238 0.30 -10.85 6.33
CA VAL A 238 1.52 -11.59 6.66
C VAL A 238 1.30 -13.09 6.52
N ILE A 239 2.37 -13.79 6.16
CA ILE A 239 2.46 -15.25 6.11
C ILE A 239 3.51 -15.76 7.11
N PRO A 240 3.47 -17.06 7.48
CA PRO A 240 4.54 -17.67 8.27
C PRO A 240 5.90 -17.50 7.61
N GLY A 241 6.87 -16.96 8.36
CA GLY A 241 8.22 -16.70 7.87
C GLY A 241 8.50 -15.25 7.49
N ASP A 242 7.48 -14.40 7.39
CA ASP A 242 7.66 -12.95 7.21
C ASP A 242 8.38 -12.35 8.42
N GLU A 243 9.30 -11.42 8.15
CA GLU A 243 9.90 -10.55 9.15
C GLU A 243 9.14 -9.22 9.19
N VAL A 244 8.97 -8.65 10.39
CA VAL A 244 8.23 -7.41 10.59
C VAL A 244 9.09 -6.39 11.32
N MET A 245 8.91 -5.13 10.97
CA MET A 245 9.65 -4.01 11.53
C MET A 245 8.69 -2.97 12.04
N LEU A 246 8.95 -2.48 13.25
CA LEU A 246 8.15 -1.46 13.92
C LEU A 246 9.03 -0.24 14.18
N ILE A 247 8.55 0.92 13.78
CA ILE A 247 9.29 2.18 13.88
C ILE A 247 8.49 3.12 14.79
N SER A 248 9.12 3.61 15.85
CA SER A 248 8.53 4.58 16.77
C SER A 248 9.06 5.99 16.46
N GLN A 249 8.21 6.99 16.64
CA GLN A 249 8.70 8.37 16.82
C GLN A 249 9.36 8.43 18.20
N LYS A 250 10.62 8.88 18.26
CA LYS A 250 11.32 9.12 19.54
C LYS A 250 10.61 10.19 20.36
#